data_AF-A0A9R1HLY9-F1
#
_entry.id   AF-A0A9R1HLY9-F1
#
_cell.length_a   1.000
_cell.length_b   1.000
_cell.length_c   1.000
_cell.angle_alpha   90.00
_cell.angle_beta   90.00
_cell.angle_gamma   90.00
#
_symmetry.space_group_name_H-M   'P 1'
#
loop_
_entity.id
_entity.type
_entity.pdbx_description
1 polymer ?
#
loop_
_entity_poly.entity_id
_entity_poly.type
_entity_poly.pdbx_seq_one_letter_code
_entity_poly.pdbx_strand_id
1 'polypeptide(L)' 'MIHPKKLAQLAKKWQRKVAARAGGQQADECCSTVADKGYCVVYTADGARFEVPLAYLGTTVFAELLRIAGEEFGFASS' A
#
# COMPACT_ATOMS: atom_id res chain seq x y z
N MET A 1 -12.03 32.08 -5.52
CA MET A 1 -10.64 31.68 -5.85
C MET A 1 -9.72 32.03 -4.68
N ILE A 2 -8.78 31.16 -4.30
CA ILE A 2 -7.87 31.43 -3.17
C ILE A 2 -6.73 32.34 -3.66
N HIS A 3 -6.39 33.37 -2.88
CA HIS A 3 -5.31 34.30 -3.22
C HIS A 3 -3.93 33.62 -3.06
N PRO A 4 -2.97 33.81 -3.99
CA PRO A 4 -1.64 33.19 -3.94
C PRO A 4 -0.89 33.33 -2.60
N LYS A 5 -0.97 34.50 -1.94
CA LYS A 5 -0.36 34.76 -0.63
C LYS A 5 -0.93 33.85 0.48
N LYS A 6 -2.25 33.61 0.44
CA LYS A 6 -2.94 32.75 1.40
C LYS A 6 -2.55 31.28 1.20
N LEU A 7 -2.36 30.85 -0.06
CA LEU A 7 -1.86 29.52 -0.39
C LEU A 7 -0.42 29.31 0.13
N ALA A 8 0.47 30.27 -0.11
CA ALA A 8 1.86 30.20 0.36
C ALA A 8 1.95 30.14 1.90
N GLN A 9 1.11 30.89 2.62
CA GLN A 9 1.03 30.84 4.08
C GLN A 9 0.56 29.49 4.60
N LEU A 10 -0.42 28.87 3.93
CA LEU A 10 -0.87 27.53 4.27
C LEU A 10 0.27 26.52 4.06
N ALA A 11 0.92 26.51 2.90
CA ALA A 11 2.06 25.62 2.61
C ALA A 11 3.16 25.71 3.68
N LYS A 12 3.52 26.93 4.10
CA LYS A 12 4.55 27.16 5.14
C LYS A 12 4.13 26.63 6.53
N LYS A 13 2.84 26.72 6.87
CA LYS A 13 2.29 26.14 8.11
C LYS A 13 2.31 24.60 8.07
N TRP A 14 2.01 24.01 6.91
CA TRP A 14 2.08 22.55 6.72
C TRP A 14 3.51 22.02 6.85
N GLN A 15 4.50 22.68 6.24
CA GLN A 15 5.91 22.31 6.35
C GLN A 15 6.40 22.24 7.80
N ARG A 16 6.07 23.26 8.62
CA ARG A 16 6.42 23.28 10.05
C ARG A 16 5.78 22.14 10.84
N LYS A 17 4.52 21.83 10.56
CA LYS A 17 3.83 20.73 11.22
C LYS A 17 4.42 19.37 10.88
N VAL A 18 4.99 19.17 9.69
CA VAL A 18 5.61 17.90 9.26
C VAL A 18 7.03 17.77 9.82
N ALA A 19 7.82 18.86 9.79
CA ALA A 19 9.16 18.88 10.35
C ALA A 19 9.16 18.59 11.87
N ALA A 20 8.15 19.09 12.61
CA ALA A 20 8.00 18.79 14.04
C ALA A 20 7.69 17.31 14.35
N ARG A 21 7.22 16.52 13.38
CA ARG A 21 6.95 15.07 13.54
C ARG A 21 8.19 14.22 13.27
N ALA A 22 9.19 14.80 12.60
CA ALA A 22 10.42 14.11 12.21
C ALA A 22 11.56 14.28 13.24
N GLY A 23 11.38 15.14 14.25
CA GLY A 23 12.44 15.52 15.20
C GLY A 23 12.39 14.84 16.59
N GLY A 24 11.55 13.83 16.79
CA GLY A 24 11.51 13.06 18.04
C GLY A 24 12.40 11.82 17.96
N GLN A 25 13.69 11.95 18.25
CA GLN A 25 14.60 10.80 18.40
C GLN A 25 14.53 10.26 19.84
N GLN A 26 14.24 8.98 20.01
CA GLN A 26 14.91 8.17 21.03
C GLN A 26 14.99 6.71 20.55
N ALA A 27 16.19 6.16 20.69
CA ALA A 27 16.64 4.88 20.19
C ALA A 27 15.80 3.69 20.67
N ASP A 28 15.54 2.74 19.77
CA ASP A 28 15.64 1.33 20.10
C ASP A 28 15.89 0.51 18.82
N GLU A 29 16.77 -0.45 18.96
CA GLU A 29 17.26 -1.40 17.99
C GLU A 29 16.14 -2.36 17.54
N CYS A 30 15.26 -1.98 16.60
CA CYS A 30 14.23 -2.93 16.14
C CYS A 30 13.55 -2.58 14.82
N CYS A 31 14.29 -2.34 13.74
CA CYS A 31 13.66 -2.37 12.42
C CYS A 31 14.73 -2.57 11.34
N SER A 32 15.09 -3.83 11.11
CA SER A 32 15.25 -4.26 9.72
C SER A 32 13.89 -4.03 9.05
N THR A 33 13.64 -2.80 8.59
CA THR A 33 12.42 -2.50 7.87
C THR A 33 12.44 -3.42 6.66
N VAL A 34 11.51 -4.35 6.69
CA VAL A 34 11.13 -5.22 5.58
C VAL A 34 10.58 -4.31 4.48
N ALA A 35 11.47 -3.53 3.88
CA ALA A 35 11.21 -2.66 2.74
C ALA A 35 11.17 -3.47 1.43
N ASP A 36 11.21 -4.80 1.50
CA ASP A 36 11.62 -5.63 0.36
C ASP A 36 10.56 -6.63 -0.13
N LYS A 37 9.39 -6.70 0.53
CA LYS A 37 8.30 -7.57 0.09
C LYS A 37 7.00 -6.79 0.09
N GLY A 38 6.79 -6.01 -0.98
CA GLY A 38 5.51 -5.32 -1.18
C GLY A 38 4.32 -6.28 -1.08
N TYR A 39 3.15 -5.73 -0.81
CA TYR A 39 1.88 -6.45 -0.74
C TYR A 39 0.96 -5.92 -1.85
N CYS A 40 0.18 -6.79 -2.46
CA CYS A 40 -0.98 -6.36 -3.24
C CYS A 40 -2.25 -6.45 -2.38
N VAL A 41 -3.23 -5.62 -2.71
CA VAL A 41 -4.52 -5.60 -2.05
C VAL A 41 -5.56 -6.21 -2.98
N VAL A 42 -6.22 -7.27 -2.53
CA VAL A 42 -7.30 -7.95 -3.26
C VAL A 42 -8.63 -7.58 -2.62
N TYR A 43 -9.60 -7.22 -3.46
CA TYR A 43 -10.96 -6.93 -3.06
C TYR A 43 -11.87 -8.04 -3.56
N THR A 44 -12.71 -8.55 -2.68
CA THR A 44 -13.74 -9.54 -3.02
C THR A 44 -15.07 -8.86 -3.32
N ALA A 45 -15.98 -9.58 -3.99
CA ALA A 45 -17.27 -9.04 -4.41
C ALA A 45 -18.18 -8.64 -3.23
N ASP A 46 -17.98 -9.22 -2.05
CA ASP A 46 -18.61 -8.85 -0.79
C ASP A 46 -17.95 -7.64 -0.09
N GLY A 47 -16.93 -7.04 -0.72
CA GLY A 47 -16.25 -5.85 -0.23
C GLY A 47 -15.17 -6.11 0.81
N ALA A 48 -14.85 -7.38 1.11
CA ALA A 48 -13.73 -7.70 1.98
C ALA A 48 -12.39 -7.40 1.30
N ARG A 49 -11.37 -7.12 2.13
CA ARG A 49 -10.03 -6.74 1.70
C ARG A 49 -9.00 -7.72 2.26
N PHE A 50 -8.16 -8.24 1.38
CA PHE A 50 -7.06 -9.13 1.73
C PHE A 50 -5.73 -8.53 1.27
N GLU A 51 -4.72 -8.59 2.13
CA GLU A 51 -3.35 -8.20 1.77
C GLU A 51 -2.54 -9.45 1.45
N VAL A 52 -2.10 -9.55 0.21
CA VAL A 52 -1.36 -10.71 -0.30
C VAL A 52 0.09 -10.28 -0.54
N PRO A 53 1.08 -10.90 0.13
CA PRO A 53 2.49 -10.64 -0.16
C PRO A 53 2.82 -10.90 -1.62
N LEU A 54 3.51 -9.96 -2.28
CA LEU A 54 3.96 -10.11 -3.66
C LEU A 54 4.89 -11.32 -3.84
N ALA A 55 5.58 -11.74 -2.77
CA ALA A 55 6.42 -12.94 -2.76
C ALA A 55 5.65 -14.22 -3.14
N TYR A 56 4.32 -14.26 -2.98
CA TYR A 56 3.52 -15.43 -3.36
C TYR A 56 3.08 -15.44 -4.82
N LEU A 57 3.02 -14.28 -5.49
CA LEU A 57 2.49 -14.19 -6.86
C LEU A 57 3.32 -14.99 -7.88
N GLY A 58 4.60 -15.20 -7.62
CA GLY A 58 5.49 -16.01 -8.46
C GLY A 58 5.53 -17.51 -8.10
N THR A 59 4.76 -17.95 -7.11
CA THR A 59 4.76 -19.36 -6.69
C THR A 59 3.82 -20.19 -7.57
N THR A 60 4.21 -21.44 -7.85
CA THR A 60 3.38 -22.39 -8.61
C THR A 60 2.04 -22.64 -7.93
N VAL A 61 2.02 -22.70 -6.60
CA VAL A 61 0.78 -22.86 -5.82
C VAL A 61 -0.19 -21.71 -6.10
N PHE A 62 0.29 -20.47 -6.08
CA PHE A 62 -0.57 -19.32 -6.34
C PHE A 62 -1.07 -19.29 -7.80
N ALA A 63 -0.21 -19.67 -8.76
CA ALA A 63 -0.60 -19.79 -10.16
C ALA A 63 -1.69 -20.86 -10.38
N GLU A 64 -1.57 -22.04 -9.77
CA GLU A 64 -2.59 -23.09 -9.88
C GLU A 64 -3.91 -22.69 -9.22
N LEU A 65 -3.86 -22.02 -8.06
CA LEU A 65 -5.07 -21.49 -7.42
C LEU A 65 -5.81 -20.50 -8.34
N LEU A 66 -5.08 -19.61 -9.01
CA LEU A 66 -5.68 -18.67 -9.97
C LEU A 66 -6.22 -19.38 -11.23
N ARG A 67 -5.55 -20.42 -11.73
CA ARG A 67 -6.03 -21.21 -12.87
C ARG A 67 -7.36 -21.90 -12.52
N ILE A 68 -7.42 -22.58 -11.38
CA ILE A 68 -8.64 -23.25 -10.89
C ILE A 68 -9.76 -22.22 -10.68
N ALA A 69 -9.45 -21.08 -10.07
CA ALA A 69 -10.42 -19.99 -9.94
C ALA A 69 -10.92 -19.48 -11.30
N GLY A 70 -10.06 -19.40 -12.31
CA GLY A 70 -10.46 -19.03 -13.66
C GLY A 70 -11.45 -20.00 -14.29
N GLU A 71 -11.28 -21.30 -14.05
CA GLU A 71 -12.17 -22.36 -14.51
C GLU A 71 -13.52 -22.35 -13.76
N GLU A 72 -13.52 -22.15 -12.44
CA GLU A 72 -14.75 -22.14 -11.64
C GLU A 72 -15.60 -20.87 -11.82
N PHE A 73 -14.94 -19.70 -11.85
CA PHE A 73 -15.62 -18.40 -11.90
C PHE A 73 -15.75 -17.83 -13.32
N GLY A 74 -15.23 -18.53 -14.33
CA GLY A 74 -15.37 -18.14 -15.73
C GLY A 74 -14.47 -16.97 -16.15
N PHE A 75 -13.30 -16.78 -15.53
CA PHE A 75 -12.34 -15.74 -15.92
C PHE A 75 -11.53 -16.07 -17.18
N ALA A 76 -11.83 -17.18 -17.86
CA ALA A 76 -11.30 -17.45 -19.20
C ALA A 76 -12.00 -16.55 -20.23
N SER A 77 -11.43 -15.38 -20.52
CA SER A 77 -11.95 -14.50 -21.57
C SER A 77 -11.12 -14.59 -22.84
N SER A 78 -11.77 -15.09 -23.91
CA SER A 78 -11.47 -15.01 -25.34
C SER A 78 -10.22 -15.68 -25.90
#